data_AF-A0AAX4FTR4-F1
#
_entry.id   AF-A0AAX4FTR4-F1
#
_cell.length_a   1.000
_cell.length_b   1.000
_cell.length_c   1.000
_cell.angle_alpha   90.00
_cell.angle_beta   90.00
_cell.angle_gamma   90.00
#
_symmetry.space_group_name_H-M   'P 1'
#
loop_
_entity.id
_entity.type
_entity.pdbx_description
1 polymer ?
#
loop_
_entity_poly.entity_id
_entity_poly.type
_entity_poly.pdbx_seq_one_letter_code
_entity_poly.pdbx_strand_id
1 'polypeptide(L)'
;MESKYFHEIKAIIQNDLLQSTYKLALLRAIIEIARDSANDKIHLNEFSIYPFSQLQRRVLTYYYPLFAYPSFIPQMYAESAFPNTKRQLVLRKSMSPIVHYYNSNGGFEQFLSDLEPNLLIY
;
A
#
# COMPACT_ATOMS: atom_id res chain seq x y z
N MET A 1 13.20 28.14 -0.77
CA MET A 1 13.66 27.65 -2.08
C MET A 1 12.92 26.35 -2.34
N GLU A 2 12.00 26.29 -3.30
CA GLU A 2 11.33 25.03 -3.60
C GLU A 2 12.37 24.02 -4.12
N SER A 3 12.39 22.85 -3.49
CA SER A 3 13.33 21.79 -3.80
C SER A 3 13.11 21.30 -5.23
N LYS A 4 14.19 21.04 -5.99
CA LYS A 4 14.12 20.39 -7.32
C LYS A 4 13.21 19.15 -7.30
N TYR A 5 13.25 18.38 -6.21
CA TYR A 5 12.42 17.19 -6.00
C TYR A 5 10.92 17.52 -5.93
N PHE A 6 10.55 18.69 -5.41
CA PHE A 6 9.15 19.11 -5.36
C PHE A 6 8.59 19.33 -6.78
N HIS A 7 9.35 19.98 -7.65
CA HIS A 7 8.95 20.16 -9.05
C HIS A 7 8.90 18.83 -9.82
N GLU A 8 9.84 17.91 -9.58
CA GLU A 8 9.81 16.57 -10.17
C GLU A 8 8.59 15.76 -9.71
N ILE A 9 8.31 15.74 -8.41
CA ILE A 9 7.12 15.07 -7.85
C ILE A 9 5.85 15.69 -8.43
N LYS A 10 5.77 17.01 -8.49
CA LYS A 10 4.63 17.73 -9.05
C LYS A 10 4.43 17.42 -10.52
N ALA A 11 5.51 17.37 -11.31
CA ALA A 11 5.47 16.98 -12.71
C ALA A 11 5.06 15.52 -12.91
N ILE A 12 5.53 14.60 -12.06
CA ILE A 12 5.11 13.19 -12.08
C ILE A 12 3.61 13.11 -11.79
N ILE A 13 3.12 13.79 -10.75
CA ILE A 13 1.69 13.80 -10.40
C ILE A 13 0.84 14.42 -11.52
N GLN A 14 1.29 15.53 -12.11
CA GLN A 14 0.55 16.26 -13.15
C GLN A 14 0.53 15.53 -14.51
N ASN A 15 1.61 14.82 -14.86
CA ASN A 15 1.68 14.03 -16.09
C ASN A 15 1.17 12.59 -15.90
N ASP A 16 0.87 12.18 -14.66
CA ASP A 16 0.25 10.89 -14.40
C ASP A 16 -1.21 10.93 -14.87
N LEU A 17 -1.50 10.27 -15.98
CA LEU A 17 -2.83 10.10 -16.59
C LEU A 17 -3.79 9.23 -15.75
N LEU A 18 -3.54 9.13 -14.43
CA LEU A 18 -4.14 8.28 -13.40
C LEU A 18 -5.32 7.41 -13.85
N GLN A 19 -5.09 6.10 -13.93
CA GLN A 19 -6.16 5.10 -14.04
C GLN A 19 -6.06 4.01 -12.96
N SER A 20 -5.27 4.19 -11.89
CA SER A 20 -5.17 3.19 -10.83
C SER A 20 -4.93 3.76 -9.43
N THR A 21 -5.73 3.35 -8.46
CA THR A 21 -5.67 3.77 -7.05
C THR A 21 -4.38 3.33 -6.33
N TYR A 22 -3.61 2.39 -6.89
CA TYR A 22 -2.38 1.89 -6.27
C TYR A 22 -1.28 2.95 -6.18
N LYS A 23 -1.19 3.86 -7.14
CA LYS A 23 -0.17 4.91 -7.12
C LYS A 23 -0.43 5.91 -5.99
N LEU A 24 -1.70 6.28 -5.79
CA LEU A 24 -2.12 7.15 -4.70
C LEU A 24 -1.89 6.49 -3.34
N ALA A 25 -2.18 5.18 -3.23
CA ALA A 25 -1.90 4.39 -2.04
C ALA A 25 -0.40 4.34 -1.71
N LEU A 26 0.47 4.14 -2.71
CA LEU A 26 1.92 4.17 -2.51
C LEU A 26 2.42 5.56 -2.08
N LEU A 27 1.95 6.62 -2.74
CA LEU A 27 2.31 7.99 -2.38
C LEU A 27 1.88 8.31 -0.95
N ARG A 28 0.64 7.96 -0.58
CA ARG A 28 0.14 8.10 0.78
C ARG A 28 1.01 7.35 1.78
N ALA A 29 1.35 6.09 1.50
CA ALA A 29 2.19 5.29 2.38
C ALA A 29 3.58 5.92 2.57
N ILE A 30 4.19 6.44 1.50
CA ILE A 30 5.50 7.10 1.57
C ILE A 30 5.42 8.39 2.41
N ILE A 31 4.37 9.20 2.24
CA ILE A 31 4.15 10.41 3.03
C ILE A 31 3.97 10.08 4.51
N GLU A 32 3.18 9.06 4.83
CA GLU A 32 2.97 8.59 6.21
C GLU A 32 4.27 8.04 6.80
N ILE A 33 5.07 7.28 6.05
CA ILE A 33 6.40 6.81 6.50
C ILE A 33 7.33 7.99 6.80
N ALA A 34 7.42 8.95 5.88
CA ALA A 34 8.30 10.10 6.06
C ALA A 34 7.89 10.99 7.25
N ARG A 35 6.60 11.02 7.59
CA ARG A 35 6.05 11.81 8.71
C ARG A 35 6.16 11.08 10.04
N ASP A 36 5.72 9.82 10.08
CA ASP A 36 5.45 9.11 11.33
C ASP A 36 6.65 8.25 11.78
N SER A 37 7.51 7.84 10.85
CA SER A 37 8.61 6.90 11.10
C SER A 37 9.93 7.59 11.46
N ALA A 38 9.88 8.77 12.08
CA ALA A 38 11.06 9.60 12.35
C ALA A 38 12.12 8.89 13.20
N ASN A 39 11.73 7.91 14.03
CA ASN A 39 12.65 7.15 14.89
C ASN A 39 13.18 5.85 14.25
N ASP A 40 12.57 5.37 13.17
CA ASP A 40 12.91 4.08 12.53
C ASP A 40 13.76 4.25 11.26
N LYS A 41 14.16 5.48 10.92
CA LYS A 41 14.98 5.77 9.76
C LYS A 41 16.45 5.54 10.07
N ILE A 42 17.13 4.85 9.16
CA ILE A 42 18.58 4.72 9.18
C ILE A 42 19.16 5.89 8.38
N HIS A 43 19.97 6.71 9.04
CA HIS A 43 20.72 7.77 8.36
C HIS A 43 21.98 7.18 7.74
N LEU A 44 22.08 7.25 6.42
CA LEU A 44 23.27 6.86 5.66
C LEU A 44 23.70 8.02 4.77
N ASN A 45 24.73 8.74 5.20
CA ASN A 45 25.19 9.98 4.55
C ASN A 45 24.00 10.97 4.40
N GLU A 46 23.76 11.45 3.18
CA GLU A 46 22.66 12.36 2.83
C GLU A 46 21.30 11.66 2.68
N PHE A 47 21.22 10.35 2.90
CA PHE A 47 20.00 9.56 2.69
C PHE A 47 19.33 9.18 4.01
N SER A 48 18.00 9.27 4.01
CA SER A 48 17.16 8.63 5.03
C SER A 48 16.61 7.32 4.45
N ILE A 49 17.01 6.20 5.04
CA ILE A 49 16.62 4.86 4.61
C ILE A 49 15.51 4.36 5.54
N TYR A 50 14.42 3.87 4.96
CA TYR A 50 13.29 3.30 5.68
C TYR A 50 13.15 1.80 5.37
N PRO A 51 12.81 0.95 6.35
CA PRO A 51 12.55 -0.46 6.07
C PRO A 51 11.39 -0.63 5.08
N PHE A 52 11.60 -1.39 4.01
CA PHE A 52 10.58 -1.66 2.99
C PHE A 52 9.31 -2.30 3.58
N SER A 53 9.44 -3.04 4.67
CA SER A 53 8.32 -3.62 5.41
C SER A 53 7.31 -2.57 5.86
N GLN A 54 7.72 -1.32 6.13
CA GLN A 54 6.79 -0.25 6.49
C GLN A 54 5.86 0.14 5.34
N LEU A 55 6.38 0.11 4.11
CA LEU A 55 5.60 0.37 2.90
C LEU A 55 4.67 -0.81 2.61
N GLN A 56 5.18 -2.04 2.72
CA GLN A 56 4.39 -3.24 2.52
C GLN A 56 3.19 -3.28 3.47
N ARG A 57 3.40 -3.04 4.77
CA ARG A 57 2.32 -3.03 5.77
C ARG A 57 1.23 -2.03 5.41
N ARG A 58 1.59 -0.77 5.15
CA ARG A 58 0.61 0.28 4.78
C ARG A 58 -0.18 -0.09 3.52
N VAL A 59 0.49 -0.58 2.48
CA VAL A 59 -0.18 -1.03 1.25
C VAL A 59 -1.16 -2.17 1.55
N LEU A 60 -0.76 -3.17 2.34
CA LEU A 60 -1.64 -4.27 2.72
C LEU A 60 -2.84 -3.77 3.53
N THR A 61 -2.64 -2.86 4.50
CA THR A 61 -3.70 -2.24 5.31
C THR A 61 -4.70 -1.47 4.46
N TYR A 62 -4.26 -0.71 3.46
CA TYR A 62 -5.17 0.05 2.60
C TYR A 62 -6.00 -0.86 1.69
N TYR A 63 -5.42 -1.95 1.19
CA TYR A 63 -6.04 -2.79 0.18
C TYR A 63 -6.84 -3.95 0.73
N TYR A 64 -6.52 -4.45 1.93
CA TYR A 64 -7.27 -5.53 2.55
C TYR A 64 -8.78 -5.25 2.59
N PRO A 65 -9.27 -4.12 3.16
CA PRO A 65 -10.71 -3.88 3.25
C PRO A 65 -11.37 -3.76 1.88
N LEU A 66 -10.66 -3.27 0.86
CA LEU A 66 -11.16 -3.14 -0.51
C LEU A 66 -11.32 -4.50 -1.21
N PHE A 67 -10.48 -5.48 -0.87
CA PHE A 67 -10.49 -6.81 -1.46
C PHE A 67 -11.31 -7.81 -0.66
N ALA A 68 -11.44 -7.61 0.65
CA ALA A 68 -12.30 -8.39 1.53
C ALA A 68 -13.78 -7.97 1.45
N TYR A 69 -14.07 -6.81 0.86
CA TYR A 69 -15.45 -6.36 0.70
C TYR A 69 -16.27 -7.35 -0.14
N PRO A 70 -17.52 -7.67 0.25
CA PRO A 70 -18.33 -8.67 -0.46
C PRO A 70 -18.59 -8.34 -1.93
N SER A 71 -18.65 -7.05 -2.25
CA SER A 71 -18.82 -6.56 -3.63
C SER A 71 -17.48 -6.22 -4.26
N PHE A 72 -17.34 -6.49 -5.55
CA PHE A 72 -16.13 -6.13 -6.30
C PHE A 72 -15.98 -4.60 -6.42
N ILE A 73 -14.88 -4.06 -5.90
CA ILE A 73 -14.51 -2.64 -6.04
C ILE A 73 -13.30 -2.52 -6.98
N PRO A 74 -13.48 -2.00 -8.21
CA PRO A 74 -12.37 -1.81 -9.15
C PRO A 74 -11.38 -0.74 -8.65
N GLN A 75 -10.10 -1.03 -8.82
CA GLN A 75 -8.94 -0.23 -8.42
C GLN A 75 -8.16 0.29 -9.64
N MET A 76 -8.53 -0.16 -10.84
CA MET A 76 -8.07 0.43 -12.09
C MET A 76 -9.16 0.42 -13.16
N TYR A 77 -8.99 1.24 -14.19
CA TYR A 77 -9.88 1.21 -15.34
C TYR A 77 -9.91 -0.17 -16.00
N ALA A 78 -11.12 -0.59 -16.36
CA ALA A 78 -11.41 -1.91 -16.93
C ALA A 78 -10.95 -3.10 -16.04
N GLU A 79 -10.70 -2.89 -14.75
CA GLU A 79 -10.49 -4.00 -13.81
C GLU A 79 -11.76 -4.85 -13.71
N SER A 80 -11.61 -6.17 -13.66
CA SER A 80 -12.71 -7.12 -13.58
C SER A 80 -12.54 -8.10 -12.44
N ALA A 81 -13.67 -8.49 -11.84
CA ALA A 81 -13.73 -9.60 -10.91
C ALA A 81 -13.35 -10.94 -11.56
N PHE A 82 -13.55 -11.07 -12.87
CA PHE A 82 -13.26 -12.28 -13.64
C PHE A 82 -11.82 -12.27 -14.16
N PRO A 83 -10.90 -13.10 -13.62
CA PRO A 83 -9.47 -13.05 -13.94
C PRO A 83 -9.16 -13.44 -15.39
N ASN A 84 -10.01 -14.26 -16.00
CA ASN A 84 -9.75 -14.91 -17.28
C ASN A 84 -10.24 -14.10 -18.50
N THR A 85 -10.82 -12.91 -18.28
CA THR A 85 -11.46 -12.15 -19.36
C THR A 85 -10.98 -10.71 -19.49
N LYS A 86 -10.35 -10.12 -18.45
CA LYS A 86 -9.95 -8.70 -18.42
C LYS A 86 -8.76 -8.46 -17.47
N ARG A 87 -8.28 -7.21 -17.45
CA ARG A 87 -7.19 -6.76 -16.57
C ARG A 87 -7.55 -6.94 -15.09
N GLN A 88 -6.56 -7.35 -14.31
CA GLN A 88 -6.62 -7.35 -12.84
C GLN A 88 -5.42 -6.62 -12.25
N LEU A 89 -5.62 -5.94 -11.13
CA LEU A 89 -4.52 -5.39 -10.36
C LEU A 89 -3.66 -6.54 -9.82
N VAL A 90 -2.34 -6.47 -10.09
CA VAL A 90 -1.37 -7.48 -9.60
C VAL A 90 -1.46 -7.65 -8.08
N LEU A 91 -1.71 -6.57 -7.36
CA LEU A 91 -1.88 -6.58 -5.91
C LEU A 91 -3.09 -7.41 -5.47
N ARG A 92 -4.22 -7.35 -6.20
CA ARG A 92 -5.40 -8.17 -5.89
C ARG A 92 -5.08 -9.65 -5.99
N LYS A 93 -4.40 -10.06 -7.07
CA LYS A 93 -3.99 -11.45 -7.27
C LYS A 93 -3.08 -11.92 -6.13
N SER A 94 -2.14 -11.08 -5.72
CA SER A 94 -1.19 -11.40 -4.64
C SER A 94 -1.84 -11.45 -3.26
N MET A 95 -2.86 -10.61 -3.00
CA MET A 95 -3.55 -10.54 -1.72
C MET A 95 -4.73 -11.50 -1.58
N SER A 96 -5.23 -12.08 -2.68
CA SER A 96 -6.39 -12.99 -2.65
C SER A 96 -6.25 -14.13 -1.62
N PRO A 97 -5.10 -14.84 -1.52
CA PRO A 97 -4.92 -15.87 -0.50
C PRO A 97 -4.97 -15.32 0.93
N ILE A 98 -4.43 -14.12 1.16
CA ILE A 98 -4.43 -13.45 2.47
C ILE A 98 -5.86 -13.11 2.88
N VAL A 99 -6.62 -12.48 1.97
CA VAL A 99 -8.03 -12.14 2.19
C VAL A 99 -8.85 -13.39 2.47
N HIS A 100 -8.64 -14.45 1.69
CA HIS A 100 -9.36 -15.71 1.88
C HIS A 100 -9.11 -16.32 3.26
N TYR A 101 -7.85 -16.34 3.71
CA TYR A 101 -7.47 -16.84 5.02
C TYR A 101 -8.19 -16.05 6.13
N TYR A 102 -8.02 -14.73 6.17
CA TYR A 102 -8.56 -13.92 7.26
C TYR A 102 -10.09 -13.80 7.22
N ASN A 103 -10.75 -13.97 6.07
CA ASN A 103 -12.22 -14.01 6.01
C ASN A 103 -12.83 -15.11 6.90
N SER A 104 -12.10 -16.22 7.13
CA SER A 104 -12.53 -17.29 8.03
C SER A 104 -11.84 -17.25 9.40
N ASN A 105 -10.87 -16.37 9.58
CA ASN A 105 -9.98 -16.30 10.75
C ASN A 105 -9.95 -14.87 11.31
N GLY A 106 -11.09 -14.37 11.81
CA GLY A 106 -11.16 -13.10 12.55
C GLY A 106 -11.19 -11.82 11.71
N GLY A 107 -11.19 -11.92 10.38
CA GLY A 107 -11.43 -10.80 9.48
C GLY A 107 -10.34 -9.73 9.49
N PHE A 108 -10.75 -8.48 9.26
CA PHE A 108 -9.82 -7.36 9.16
C PHE A 108 -9.09 -7.07 10.49
N GLU A 109 -9.77 -7.22 11.62
CA GLU A 109 -9.18 -6.98 12.94
C GLU A 109 -8.03 -7.96 13.22
N GLN A 110 -8.25 -9.26 12.97
CA GLN A 110 -7.19 -10.26 13.13
C GLN A 110 -6.04 -10.02 12.14
N PHE A 111 -6.35 -9.67 10.88
CA PHE A 111 -5.34 -9.29 9.90
C PHE A 111 -4.48 -8.12 10.37
N LEU A 112 -5.07 -7.07 10.96
CA LEU A 112 -4.32 -5.93 11.48
C LEU A 112 -3.45 -6.34 12.67
N SER A 113 -4.01 -7.11 13.61
CA SER A 113 -3.27 -7.61 14.78
C SER A 113 -2.04 -8.42 14.37
N ASP A 114 -2.15 -9.30 13.38
CA ASP A 114 -1.05 -10.13 12.91
C ASP A 114 -0.03 -9.37 12.03
N LEU A 115 -0.45 -8.23 11.46
CA LEU A 115 0.39 -7.36 10.64
C LEU A 115 1.23 -6.39 11.49
N GLU A 116 0.75 -6.04 12.69
CA GLU A 116 1.51 -5.25 13.65
C GLU A 116 2.81 -5.99 14.01
N PRO A 117 3.96 -5.30 14.03
CA PRO A 117 5.18 -5.92 14.49
C PRO A 117 4.98 -6.32 15.94
N ASN A 118 5.05 -7.62 16.25
CA ASN A 118 5.20 -8.08 17.62
C ASN A 118 6.40 -7.33 18.21
N LEU A 119 6.14 -6.35 19.08
CA LEU A 119 7.11 -5.81 20.00
C LEU A 119 7.44 -6.94 20.99
N LEU A 120 8.22 -7.92 20.52
CA LEU A 120 9.01 -8.75 21.40
C LEU A 120 10.09 -7.83 21.96
N ILE A 121 9.74 -7.16 23.04
CA ILE A 121 10.66 -6.54 23.97
C ILE A 121 11.46 -7.70 24.56
N TYR A 122 12.67 -7.92 24.03
CA TYR A 122 13.71 -8.68 24.70
C TYR A 122 14.56 -7.72 25.54
#